data_AF-A0A8I2A7G5-F1
#
_entry.id   AF-A0A8I2A7G5-F1
#
_cell.length_a   1.000
_cell.length_b   1.000
_cell.length_c   1.000
_cell.angle_alpha   90.00
_cell.angle_beta   90.00
_cell.angle_gamma   90.00
#
_symmetry.space_group_name_H-M   'P 1'
#
loop_
_entity.id
_entity.type
_entity.pdbx_description
1 polymer ?
#
loop_
_entity_poly.entity_id
_entity_poly.type
_entity_poly.pdbx_seq_one_letter_code
_entity_poly.pdbx_strand_id
1 'polypeptide(L)'
;MEQEEGLSDLAKEVVREMNRLGMMVDVSHISDKAFWNVISITTKPVIASRSSARAICNHPRNLSDDMLKAIAQNGCVVQVCILSDYVKNIPPDSRYDSAYNILRERYHHFENLTPDEKNRFVEILIVFRSFIHVG
;
A
#
# COMPACT_ATOMS: atom_id res chain seq x y z
N MET A 1 -10.52 3.28 -9.75
CA MET A 1 -9.70 3.85 -10.84
C MET A 1 -9.27 5.23 -10.35
N GLU A 2 -8.09 5.32 -9.76
CA GLU A 2 -7.54 6.56 -9.15
C GLU A 2 -6.00 6.42 -8.99
N GLN A 3 -5.35 5.71 -9.92
CA GLN A 3 -3.92 5.36 -9.83
C GLN A 3 -3.04 6.19 -10.79
N GLU A 4 -3.56 7.23 -11.40
CA GLU A 4 -2.84 8.02 -12.41
C GLU A 4 -2.37 9.41 -11.93
N GLU A 5 -2.78 9.85 -10.75
CA GLU A 5 -2.36 11.16 -10.26
C GLU A 5 -0.94 11.08 -9.68
N GLY A 6 -0.10 12.03 -10.12
CA GLY A 6 1.27 12.18 -9.64
C GLY A 6 1.32 13.06 -8.39
N LEU A 7 2.51 13.49 -8.00
CA LEU A 7 2.64 14.44 -6.90
C LEU A 7 2.14 15.83 -7.34
N SER A 8 1.33 16.47 -6.50
CA SER A 8 1.07 17.91 -6.58
C SER A 8 2.35 18.71 -6.34
N ASP A 9 2.35 20.00 -6.68
CA ASP A 9 3.54 20.83 -6.47
C ASP A 9 3.88 20.98 -4.98
N LEU A 10 2.87 21.10 -4.12
CA LEU A 10 3.05 21.06 -2.67
C LEU A 10 3.68 19.73 -2.22
N ALA A 11 3.23 18.59 -2.74
CA ALA A 11 3.80 17.30 -2.38
C ALA A 11 5.28 17.17 -2.82
N LYS A 12 5.66 17.75 -3.97
CA LYS A 12 7.07 17.80 -4.39
C LYS A 12 7.91 18.65 -3.45
N GLU A 13 7.38 19.78 -2.96
CA GLU A 13 8.05 20.60 -1.94
C GLU A 13 8.24 19.83 -0.63
N VAL A 14 7.23 19.09 -0.19
CA VAL A 14 7.32 18.22 0.98
C VAL A 14 8.44 17.19 0.82
N VAL A 15 8.56 16.52 -0.34
CA VAL A 15 9.66 15.57 -0.59
C VAL A 15 11.03 16.24 -0.46
N ARG A 16 11.20 17.44 -1.01
CA ARG A 16 12.46 18.20 -0.90
C ARG A 16 12.76 18.57 0.55
N GLU A 17 11.74 18.97 1.31
CA GLU A 17 11.89 19.33 2.71
C GLU A 17 12.20 18.11 3.58
N MET A 18 11.57 16.97 3.31
CA MET A 18 11.92 15.69 3.95
C MET A 18 13.40 15.37 3.72
N ASN A 19 13.90 15.51 2.49
CA ASN A 19 15.32 15.31 2.19
C ASN A 19 16.24 16.31 2.91
N ARG A 20 15.83 17.58 3.04
CA ARG A 20 16.56 18.62 3.79
C ARG A 20 16.66 18.28 5.29
N LEU A 21 15.58 17.76 5.87
CA LEU A 21 15.49 17.37 7.28
C LEU A 21 16.13 16.01 7.58
N GLY A 22 16.53 15.24 6.56
CA GLY A 22 17.01 13.87 6.74
C GLY A 22 15.89 12.89 7.07
N MET A 23 14.64 13.22 6.73
CA MET A 23 13.49 12.33 6.84
C MET A 23 13.44 11.40 5.63
N MET A 24 13.22 10.11 5.91
CA MET A 24 13.12 9.07 4.89
C MET A 24 11.78 9.19 4.14
N VAL A 25 11.82 9.09 2.80
CA VAL A 25 10.63 9.10 1.96
C VAL A 25 10.22 7.66 1.67
N ASP A 26 9.02 7.26 2.09
CA ASP A 26 8.44 5.95 1.80
C ASP A 26 7.58 6.01 0.53
N VAL A 27 7.87 5.15 -0.43
CA VAL A 27 7.17 5.04 -1.72
C VAL A 27 6.21 3.86 -1.79
N SER A 28 5.95 3.18 -0.67
CA SER A 28 4.81 2.27 -0.60
C SER A 28 3.47 3.05 -0.61
N HIS A 29 2.45 2.50 -1.29
CA HIS A 29 1.06 3.03 -1.41
C HIS A 29 0.83 4.15 -2.41
N ILE A 30 1.88 4.79 -2.89
CA ILE A 30 1.73 5.82 -3.93
C ILE A 30 1.47 5.19 -5.30
N SER A 31 0.92 6.00 -6.21
CA SER A 31 0.73 5.63 -7.61
C SER A 31 2.07 5.50 -8.35
N ASP A 32 2.04 4.85 -9.51
CA ASP A 32 3.22 4.73 -10.38
C ASP A 32 3.77 6.09 -10.81
N LYS A 33 2.88 7.02 -11.12
CA LYS A 33 3.27 8.38 -11.52
C LYS A 33 3.90 9.15 -10.36
N ALA A 34 3.32 9.04 -9.16
CA ALA A 34 3.87 9.64 -7.96
C ALA A 34 5.24 9.03 -7.63
N PHE A 35 5.40 7.71 -7.77
CA PHE A 35 6.69 7.04 -7.61
C PHE A 35 7.77 7.66 -8.50
N TRP A 36 7.51 7.79 -9.80
CA TRP A 36 8.48 8.38 -10.72
C TRP A 36 8.74 9.87 -10.44
N ASN A 37 7.73 10.60 -9.95
CA ASN A 37 7.93 11.97 -9.49
C ASN A 37 8.85 12.05 -8.25
N VAL A 38 8.71 11.13 -7.29
CA VAL A 38 9.60 11.07 -6.12
C VAL A 38 11.02 10.75 -6.57
N ILE A 39 11.20 9.71 -7.39
CA ILE A 39 12.52 9.27 -7.86
C ILE A 39 13.25 10.38 -8.63
N SER A 40 12.54 11.20 -9.41
CA SER A 40 13.17 12.26 -10.19
C SER A 40 13.60 13.47 -9.38
N ILE A 41 13.00 13.73 -8.22
CA ILE A 41 13.28 14.92 -7.39
C ILE A 41 14.04 14.61 -6.10
N THR A 42 14.02 13.35 -5.65
CA THR A 42 14.65 12.99 -4.39
C THR A 42 16.19 13.04 -4.51
N THR A 43 16.82 13.57 -3.46
CA THR A 43 18.27 13.71 -3.34
C THR A 43 18.85 12.77 -2.27
N LYS A 44 18.00 11.94 -1.68
CA LYS A 44 18.34 10.96 -0.63
C LYS A 44 17.76 9.58 -1.00
N PRO A 45 18.27 8.50 -0.42
CA PRO A 45 17.69 7.17 -0.60
C PRO A 45 16.21 7.11 -0.15
N VAL A 46 15.33 6.51 -0.97
CA VAL A 46 13.90 6.29 -0.68
C VAL A 46 13.64 4.86 -0.25
N ILE A 47 12.70 4.60 0.63
CA ILE A 47 12.35 3.23 1.04
C ILE A 47 11.03 2.80 0.39
N ALA A 48 10.89 1.53 0.04
CA ALA A 48 9.57 0.91 -0.09
C ALA A 48 9.36 0.02 1.13
N SER A 49 8.62 0.51 2.14
CA SER A 49 8.52 -0.15 3.45
C SER A 49 7.72 -1.46 3.43
N ARG A 50 6.83 -1.63 2.44
CA ARG A 50 5.97 -2.80 2.29
C ARG A 50 5.41 -2.87 0.86
N SER A 51 6.24 -3.36 -0.04
CA SER A 51 5.84 -3.61 -1.43
C SER A 51 6.47 -4.92 -1.92
N SER A 52 5.81 -5.59 -2.86
CA SER A 52 6.33 -6.79 -3.53
C SER A 52 6.49 -6.54 -5.03
N ALA A 53 6.79 -7.58 -5.82
CA ALA A 53 7.08 -7.47 -7.24
C ALA A 53 5.89 -7.86 -8.12
N ARG A 54 5.58 -7.04 -9.14
CA ARG A 54 4.52 -7.34 -10.12
C ARG A 54 4.79 -8.59 -10.92
N ALA A 55 6.07 -8.89 -11.17
CA ALA A 55 6.49 -10.12 -11.83
C ALA A 55 6.07 -11.40 -11.08
N ILE A 56 5.87 -11.32 -9.75
CA ILE A 56 5.40 -12.44 -8.92
C ILE A 56 3.87 -12.46 -8.83
N CYS A 57 3.27 -11.32 -8.49
CA CYS A 57 1.81 -11.14 -8.46
C CYS A 57 1.49 -9.77 -9.02
N ASN A 58 0.69 -9.72 -10.09
CA ASN A 58 0.34 -8.47 -10.77
C ASN A 58 -0.75 -7.70 -10.00
N HIS A 59 -0.37 -7.20 -8.83
CA HIS A 59 -1.20 -6.39 -7.96
C HIS A 59 -0.79 -4.90 -8.09
N PRO A 60 -1.73 -3.95 -8.16
CA PRO A 60 -1.41 -2.52 -8.31
C PRO A 60 -0.53 -1.95 -7.17
N ARG A 61 -0.55 -2.60 -6.01
CA ARG A 61 0.30 -2.22 -4.87
C ARG A 61 1.77 -2.66 -5.00
N ASN A 62 2.07 -3.56 -5.93
CA ASN A 62 3.42 -4.05 -6.19
C ASN A 62 4.17 -3.13 -7.16
N LEU A 63 5.51 -3.25 -7.14
CA LEU A 63 6.43 -2.48 -7.98
C LEU A 63 6.71 -3.23 -9.29
N SER A 64 6.85 -2.48 -10.39
CA SER A 64 7.39 -3.04 -11.64
C SER A 64 8.90 -3.25 -11.54
N ASP A 65 9.46 -4.06 -12.44
CA ASP A 65 10.90 -4.31 -12.48
C ASP A 65 11.71 -3.03 -12.67
N ASP A 66 11.20 -2.06 -13.44
CA ASP A 66 11.88 -0.79 -13.65
C ASP A 66 11.87 0.09 -12.40
N MET A 67 10.78 0.04 -11.62
CA MET A 67 10.75 0.71 -10.31
C MET A 67 11.74 0.08 -9.34
N LEU A 68 11.85 -1.26 -9.32
CA LEU A 68 12.81 -1.98 -8.48
C LEU A 68 14.26 -1.61 -8.85
N LYS A 69 14.57 -1.55 -10.15
CA LYS A 69 15.87 -1.07 -10.64
C LYS A 69 16.15 0.38 -10.25
N ALA A 70 15.14 1.26 -10.33
CA ALA A 70 15.28 2.66 -9.95
C ALA A 70 15.57 2.81 -8.45
N ILE A 71 14.90 2.04 -7.58
CA ILE A 71 15.20 2.00 -6.14
C ILE A 71 16.62 1.50 -5.88
N ALA A 72 17.07 0.47 -6.59
CA ALA A 72 18.44 -0.04 -6.47
C ALA A 72 19.48 1.01 -6.91
N GLN A 73 19.24 1.72 -8.01
CA GLN A 73 20.09 2.82 -8.49
C GLN A 73 20.11 4.01 -7.53
N ASN A 74 18.99 4.31 -6.87
CA ASN A 74 18.89 5.30 -5.81
C ASN A 74 19.63 4.88 -4.51
N GLY A 75 20.11 3.63 -4.43
CA GLY A 75 20.94 3.14 -3.33
C GLY A 75 20.16 2.72 -2.09
N CYS A 76 18.91 2.28 -2.25
CA CYS A 76 18.05 1.94 -1.13
C CYS A 76 17.44 0.53 -1.19
N VAL A 77 16.51 0.25 -0.28
CA VAL A 77 15.96 -1.09 -0.02
C VAL A 77 14.45 -1.15 -0.27
N VAL A 78 14.02 -2.34 -0.67
CA VAL A 78 12.61 -2.75 -0.70
C VAL A 78 12.39 -3.77 0.41
N GLN A 79 11.46 -3.49 1.30
CA GLN A 79 11.01 -4.46 2.29
C GLN A 79 9.81 -5.23 1.74
N VAL A 80 10.05 -6.51 1.44
CA VAL A 80 9.06 -7.38 0.80
C VAL A 80 7.83 -7.56 1.69
N CYS A 81 6.65 -7.29 1.13
CA CYS A 81 5.40 -7.46 1.84
C CYS A 81 4.82 -8.85 1.60
N ILE A 82 4.72 -9.66 2.64
CA ILE A 82 4.17 -11.04 2.60
C ILE A 82 2.64 -11.09 2.79
N LEU A 83 1.93 -10.00 2.48
CA LEU A 83 0.48 -10.03 2.42
C LEU A 83 0.04 -10.92 1.25
N SER A 84 -0.86 -11.87 1.51
CA SER A 84 -1.28 -12.89 0.53
C SER A 84 -1.61 -12.30 -0.85
N ASP A 85 -2.41 -11.24 -0.90
CA ASP A 85 -2.83 -10.58 -2.14
C ASP A 85 -1.67 -10.03 -2.98
N TYR A 86 -0.50 -9.81 -2.36
CA TYR A 86 0.67 -9.21 -3.01
C TYR A 86 1.67 -10.27 -3.49
N VAL A 87 1.51 -11.54 -3.12
CA VAL A 87 2.46 -12.61 -3.46
C VAL A 87 1.81 -13.83 -4.11
N LYS A 88 0.49 -13.92 -4.13
CA LYS A 88 -0.26 -14.95 -4.84
C LYS A 88 -1.55 -14.38 -5.44
N ASN A 89 -1.95 -14.92 -6.58
CA ASN A 89 -3.29 -14.71 -7.11
C ASN A 89 -4.26 -15.55 -6.26
N ILE A 90 -5.08 -14.88 -5.46
CA ILE A 90 -6.13 -15.55 -4.69
C ILE A 90 -7.33 -15.77 -5.61
N PRO A 91 -7.79 -17.01 -5.82
CA PRO A 91 -9.00 -17.26 -6.60
C PRO A 91 -10.20 -16.64 -5.88
N PRO A 92 -11.19 -16.11 -6.63
CA PRO A 92 -12.42 -15.60 -6.01
C PRO A 92 -13.10 -16.67 -5.16
N ASP A 93 -13.60 -16.28 -3.99
CA ASP A 93 -14.40 -17.13 -3.11
C ASP A 93 -15.70 -16.40 -2.82
N SER A 94 -16.80 -16.87 -3.42
CA SER A 94 -18.11 -16.21 -3.31
C SER A 94 -18.60 -16.03 -1.87
N ARG A 95 -18.24 -16.93 -0.95
CA ARG A 95 -18.66 -16.84 0.46
C ARG A 95 -17.83 -15.79 1.18
N TYR A 96 -16.52 -15.81 0.97
CA TYR A 96 -15.63 -14.80 1.51
C TYR A 96 -15.96 -13.41 0.94
N ASP A 97 -16.11 -13.29 -0.37
CA ASP A 97 -16.36 -12.04 -1.09
C ASP A 97 -17.71 -11.42 -0.67
N SER A 98 -18.76 -12.22 -0.52
CA SER A 98 -20.05 -11.73 -0.03
C SER A 98 -19.98 -11.27 1.43
N ALA A 99 -19.34 -12.04 2.31
CA ALA A 99 -19.13 -11.64 3.70
C ALA A 99 -18.30 -10.34 3.80
N TYR A 100 -17.22 -10.25 3.02
CA TYR A 100 -16.35 -9.08 2.98
C TYR A 100 -17.08 -7.84 2.45
N ASN A 101 -17.90 -7.99 1.40
CA ASN A 101 -18.69 -6.89 0.86
C ASN A 101 -19.72 -6.37 1.87
N ILE A 102 -20.39 -7.26 2.62
CA ILE A 102 -21.32 -6.85 3.69
C ILE A 102 -20.60 -6.04 4.77
N LEU A 103 -19.41 -6.48 5.19
CA LEU A 103 -18.59 -5.75 6.15
C LEU A 103 -18.16 -4.39 5.58
N ARG A 104 -17.73 -4.36 4.31
CA ARG A 104 -17.33 -3.13 3.66
C ARG A 104 -18.48 -2.14 3.57
N GLU A 105 -19.65 -2.53 3.09
CA GLU A 105 -20.82 -1.65 3.03
C GLU A 105 -21.17 -1.08 4.41
N ARG A 106 -21.16 -1.92 5.44
CA ARG A 106 -21.50 -1.52 6.81
C ARG A 106 -20.46 -0.60 7.45
N TYR A 107 -19.18 -0.80 7.16
CA TYR A 107 -18.08 -0.19 7.91
C TYR A 107 -17.16 0.71 7.08
N HIS A 108 -17.41 0.92 5.78
CA HIS A 108 -16.51 1.70 4.92
C HIS A 108 -16.36 3.17 5.34
N HIS A 109 -17.40 3.74 5.96
CA HIS A 109 -17.37 5.08 6.55
C HIS A 109 -17.02 4.99 8.03
N PHE A 110 -15.83 4.46 8.32
CA PHE A 110 -15.43 4.17 9.69
C PHE A 110 -15.50 5.42 10.57
N GLU A 111 -15.18 6.60 10.03
CA GLU A 111 -15.31 7.89 10.72
C GLU A 111 -16.72 8.16 11.27
N ASN A 112 -17.76 7.77 10.53
CA ASN A 112 -19.16 8.06 10.82
C ASN A 112 -19.80 7.07 11.80
N LEU A 113 -19.08 6.01 12.19
CA LEU A 113 -19.57 4.99 13.11
C LEU A 113 -19.53 5.48 14.57
N THR A 114 -20.50 5.00 15.35
CA THR A 114 -20.49 5.14 16.81
C THR A 114 -19.30 4.37 17.42
N PRO A 115 -18.86 4.72 18.65
CA PRO A 115 -17.80 3.98 19.33
C PRO A 115 -18.08 2.47 19.43
N ASP A 116 -19.33 2.07 19.69
CA ASP A 116 -19.71 0.66 19.81
C ASP A 116 -19.64 -0.07 18.46
N GLU A 117 -20.06 0.57 17.36
CA GLU A 117 -19.92 0.01 16.02
C GLU A 117 -18.46 -0.13 15.60
N LYS A 118 -17.61 0.85 15.96
CA LYS A 118 -16.16 0.79 15.76
C LYS A 118 -15.55 -0.38 16.52
N ASN A 119 -15.89 -0.55 17.79
CA ASN A 119 -15.43 -1.66 18.61
C ASN A 119 -15.85 -3.01 18.02
N ARG A 120 -17.11 -3.12 17.58
CA ARG A 120 -17.64 -4.33 16.95
C ARG A 120 -16.95 -4.65 15.62
N PHE A 121 -16.60 -3.64 14.83
CA PHE A 121 -15.80 -3.83 13.61
C PHE A 121 -14.40 -4.37 13.94
N VAL A 122 -13.74 -3.82 14.96
CA VAL A 122 -12.42 -4.28 15.41
C VAL A 122 -12.49 -5.74 15.90
N GLU A 123 -13.51 -6.11 16.68
CA GLU A 123 -13.74 -7.50 17.10
C GLU A 123 -13.91 -8.44 15.91
N ILE A 124 -14.75 -8.06 14.94
CA ILE A 124 -14.95 -8.85 13.72
C ILE A 124 -13.63 -9.01 12.97
N LEU A 125 -12.83 -7.96 12.82
CA LEU A 125 -11.53 -8.03 12.15
C LEU A 125 -10.54 -8.96 12.87
N ILE A 126 -10.51 -8.94 14.20
CA ILE A 126 -9.66 -9.83 15.00
C ILE A 126 -10.06 -11.29 14.78
N VAL A 127 -11.36 -11.58 14.84
CA VAL A 127 -11.90 -12.92 14.59
C VAL A 127 -11.59 -13.37 13.17
N PHE A 128 -11.81 -12.51 12.18
CA PHE A 128 -11.55 -12.80 10.77
C PHE A 128 -10.07 -13.10 10.52
N ARG A 129 -9.14 -12.31 11.10
CA ARG A 129 -7.69 -12.56 11.01
C ARG A 129 -7.28 -13.88 11.65
N SER A 130 -7.97 -14.30 12.71
CA SER A 130 -7.71 -15.56 13.41
C SER A 130 -8.12 -16.79 12.59
N PHE A 131 -9.13 -16.66 11.73
CA PHE A 131 -9.58 -17.75 10.85
C PHE A 131 -8.77 -17.88 9.55
N ILE A 132 -8.09 -16.81 9.10
CA ILE A 132 -7.32 -16.83 7.84
C ILE A 132 -5.89 -17.37 8.03
N HIS A 133 -5.37 -17.42 9.26
CA HIS A 133 -4.02 -17.93 9.57
C HIS A 133 -3.96 -19.44 9.88
N VAL A 134 -5.05 -20.17 9.70
CA VAL A 134 -5.08 -21.64 9.85
C VAL A 134 -5.31 -22.24 8.46
N GLY A 135 -4.25 -22.35 7.68
CA GLY A 135 -4.25 -22.90 6.32
C GLY A 135 -2.84 -23.00 5.76
#